data_AF-A0A0F2DS32-F1
#
_entry.id   AF-A0A0F2DS32-F1
#
_cell.length_a   1.000
_cell.length_b   1.000
_cell.length_c   1.000
_cell.angle_alpha   90.00
_cell.angle_beta   90.00
_cell.angle_gamma   90.00
#
_symmetry.space_group_name_H-M   'P 1'
#
loop_
_entity.id
_entity.type
_entity.pdbx_description
1 polymer ?
#
loop_
_entity_poly.entity_id
_entity_poly.type
_entity_poly.pdbx_seq_one_letter_code
_entity_poly.pdbx_strand_id
1 'polypeptide(L)'
;MKYFKLINGGTYHIDEFEERTNKESLYYQNGSKYALCPTCGSSIQLIGGENNNTRNRAGRYYAAHTKNPIEGLPYDIGRKSNCANYEGNQDNWQGIYQRRQGLPENEELSRFIDNNKSDIAKKVGDLIGFYGIKCNGEPSAIFNRLLNSFKENGGLCISPEQFAPEYIPRMIIERAEPVICWGSIPHEEIRNRILQHPLLQDSIDGRQFKPNIETRLVCVLNNGNAPTQIQIRLLFEDRELNLKQVNAKI
;
A
#
# COMPACT_ATOMS: atom_id res chain seq x y z
N MET A 1 -4.53 -9.52 -6.58
CA MET A 1 -5.02 -8.57 -5.56
C MET A 1 -5.39 -9.34 -4.29
N LYS A 2 -5.34 -8.68 -3.13
CA LYS A 2 -5.66 -9.23 -1.80
C LYS A 2 -6.88 -8.58 -1.16
N TYR A 3 -7.46 -7.57 -1.80
CA TYR A 3 -8.67 -6.92 -1.32
C TYR A 3 -9.80 -7.04 -2.34
N PHE A 4 -11.03 -7.08 -1.85
CA PHE A 4 -12.25 -7.06 -2.65
C PHE A 4 -13.22 -6.01 -2.11
N LYS A 5 -14.16 -5.62 -2.95
CA LYS A 5 -15.25 -4.70 -2.62
C LYS A 5 -16.59 -5.41 -2.81
N LEU A 6 -17.49 -5.21 -1.87
CA LEU A 6 -18.88 -5.64 -1.97
C LEU A 6 -19.72 -4.58 -2.69
N ILE A 7 -20.89 -4.98 -3.22
CA ILE A 7 -21.81 -4.03 -3.87
C ILE A 7 -22.28 -2.94 -2.92
N ASN A 8 -22.42 -3.26 -1.63
CA ASN A 8 -22.78 -2.30 -0.58
C ASN A 8 -21.66 -1.28 -0.26
N GLY A 9 -20.51 -1.37 -0.93
CA GLY A 9 -19.43 -0.40 -0.88
C GLY A 9 -18.29 -0.74 0.07
N GLY A 10 -18.42 -1.75 0.95
CA GLY A 10 -17.35 -2.13 1.86
C GLY A 10 -16.15 -2.78 1.14
N THR A 11 -14.93 -2.38 1.50
CA THR A 11 -13.67 -2.96 0.99
C THR A 11 -13.00 -3.77 2.10
N TYR A 12 -12.68 -5.04 1.82
CA TYR A 12 -12.22 -6.02 2.81
C TYR A 12 -11.06 -6.86 2.29
N HIS A 13 -10.29 -7.48 3.19
CA HIS A 13 -9.26 -8.44 2.80
C HIS A 13 -9.91 -9.77 2.36
N ILE A 14 -9.33 -10.47 1.38
CA ILE A 14 -9.86 -11.75 0.86
C ILE A 14 -10.10 -12.81 1.94
N ASP A 15 -9.35 -12.77 3.04
CA ASP A 15 -9.51 -13.70 4.17
C ASP A 15 -10.84 -13.50 4.91
N GLU A 16 -11.46 -12.32 4.79
CA GLU A 16 -12.76 -12.01 5.37
C GLU A 16 -13.92 -12.36 4.43
N PHE A 17 -13.66 -12.92 3.25
CA PHE A 17 -14.69 -13.09 2.21
C PHE A 17 -15.93 -13.85 2.69
N GLU A 18 -15.73 -14.99 3.37
CA GLU A 18 -16.85 -15.81 3.85
C GLU A 18 -17.71 -15.08 4.88
N GLU A 19 -17.07 -14.37 5.82
CA GLU A 19 -17.75 -13.60 6.87
C GLU A 19 -18.54 -12.43 6.27
N ARG A 20 -17.94 -11.71 5.32
CA ARG A 20 -18.51 -10.47 4.78
C ARG A 20 -19.62 -10.70 3.76
N THR A 21 -19.58 -11.82 3.04
CA THR A 21 -20.58 -12.16 2.03
C THR A 21 -21.72 -13.01 2.57
N ASN A 22 -21.56 -13.62 3.74
CA ASN A 22 -22.53 -14.50 4.37
C ASN A 22 -23.11 -15.56 3.41
N LYS A 23 -22.28 -16.06 2.47
CA LYS A 23 -22.68 -17.04 1.45
C LYS A 23 -23.84 -16.61 0.55
N GLU A 24 -24.07 -15.31 0.38
CA GLU A 24 -25.08 -14.80 -0.54
C GLU A 24 -24.83 -15.27 -1.98
N SER A 25 -25.88 -15.78 -2.63
CA SER A 25 -25.79 -16.45 -3.95
C SER A 25 -25.11 -15.60 -5.03
N LEU A 26 -25.26 -14.27 -4.94
CA LEU A 26 -24.63 -13.34 -5.87
C LEU A 26 -23.10 -13.47 -5.91
N TYR A 27 -22.47 -13.71 -4.74
CA TYR A 27 -21.02 -13.85 -4.61
C TYR A 27 -20.55 -15.31 -4.78
N TYR A 28 -21.48 -16.28 -4.87
CA TYR A 28 -21.20 -17.71 -4.97
C TYR A 28 -21.94 -18.31 -6.17
N GLN A 29 -21.27 -18.40 -7.32
CA GLN A 29 -21.89 -18.88 -8.55
C GLN A 29 -21.09 -20.04 -9.13
N ASN A 30 -21.76 -21.15 -9.44
CA ASN A 30 -21.15 -22.35 -10.04
C ASN A 30 -19.92 -22.87 -9.26
N GLY A 31 -19.98 -22.81 -7.93
CA GLY A 31 -18.90 -23.20 -7.02
C GLY A 31 -17.64 -22.32 -7.10
N SER A 32 -17.76 -21.13 -7.69
CA SER A 32 -16.75 -20.08 -7.69
C SER A 32 -17.20 -18.89 -6.85
N LYS A 33 -16.22 -18.12 -6.38
CA LYS A 33 -16.41 -16.95 -5.52
C LYS A 33 -16.11 -15.67 -6.30
N TYR A 34 -17.00 -14.68 -6.20
CA TYR A 34 -16.90 -13.43 -6.95
C TYR A 34 -17.14 -12.22 -6.05
N ALA A 35 -16.58 -11.07 -6.44
CA ALA A 35 -16.80 -9.77 -5.80
C ALA A 35 -16.46 -8.66 -6.80
N LEU A 36 -16.28 -7.42 -6.33
CA LEU A 36 -15.82 -6.30 -7.13
C LEU A 36 -14.37 -5.92 -6.82
N CYS A 37 -13.65 -5.44 -7.84
CA CYS A 37 -12.37 -4.80 -7.64
C CYS A 37 -12.57 -3.47 -6.87
N PRO A 38 -11.85 -3.22 -5.75
CA PRO A 38 -11.95 -1.94 -5.03
C PRO A 38 -11.62 -0.71 -5.89
N THR A 39 -10.76 -0.90 -6.89
CA THR A 39 -10.22 0.18 -7.73
C THR A 39 -11.12 0.53 -8.91
N CYS A 40 -11.56 -0.47 -9.68
CA CYS A 40 -12.30 -0.22 -10.92
C CYS A 40 -13.80 -0.58 -10.83
N GLY A 41 -14.23 -1.23 -9.75
CA GLY A 41 -15.60 -1.69 -9.55
C GLY A 41 -16.03 -2.85 -10.45
N SER A 42 -15.19 -3.31 -11.38
CA SER A 42 -15.48 -4.46 -12.23
C SER A 42 -15.36 -5.77 -11.44
N SER A 43 -16.12 -6.78 -11.87
CA SER A 43 -16.12 -8.09 -11.22
C SER A 43 -14.74 -8.75 -11.21
N ILE A 44 -14.48 -9.41 -10.07
CA ILE A 44 -13.28 -10.19 -9.79
C ILE A 44 -13.73 -11.58 -9.33
N GLN A 45 -12.87 -12.56 -9.58
CA GLN A 45 -13.00 -13.91 -9.05
C GLN A 45 -11.94 -14.11 -7.98
N LEU A 46 -12.33 -14.70 -6.85
CA LEU A 46 -11.39 -15.18 -5.86
C LEU A 46 -10.91 -16.57 -6.29
N ILE A 47 -9.59 -16.76 -6.24
CA ILE A 47 -8.88 -17.95 -6.70
C ILE A 47 -8.12 -18.54 -5.50
N GLY A 48 -8.32 -19.83 -5.26
CA GLY A 48 -7.87 -20.52 -4.05
C GLY A 48 -8.86 -20.37 -2.89
N GLY A 49 -8.40 -20.66 -1.68
CA GLY A 49 -9.24 -20.66 -0.47
C GLY A 49 -10.08 -21.93 -0.33
N GLU A 50 -10.66 -22.11 0.86
CA GLU A 50 -11.48 -23.29 1.16
C GLU A 50 -12.76 -23.32 0.32
N ASN A 51 -13.21 -24.51 -0.07
CA ASN A 51 -14.49 -24.70 -0.78
C ASN A 51 -14.65 -23.84 -2.06
N ASN A 52 -13.56 -23.64 -2.80
CA ASN A 52 -13.57 -22.95 -4.09
C ASN A 52 -13.14 -23.90 -5.21
N ASN A 53 -13.93 -23.97 -6.28
CA ASN A 53 -13.59 -24.78 -7.45
C ASN A 53 -12.37 -24.22 -8.21
N THR A 54 -12.17 -22.92 -8.13
CA THR A 54 -11.06 -22.26 -8.82
C THR A 54 -9.83 -22.31 -7.95
N ARG A 55 -8.93 -23.25 -8.24
CA ARG A 55 -7.67 -23.46 -7.52
C ARG A 55 -6.49 -22.91 -8.31
N ASN A 56 -5.46 -22.42 -7.62
CA ASN A 56 -4.16 -22.24 -8.24
C ASN A 56 -3.22 -23.39 -7.89
N ARG A 57 -2.22 -23.60 -8.74
CA ARG A 57 -1.22 -24.66 -8.56
C ARG A 57 -0.31 -24.41 -7.35
N ALA A 58 -0.21 -23.16 -6.88
CA ALA A 58 0.69 -22.74 -5.81
C ALA A 58 0.02 -22.63 -4.42
N GLY A 59 -1.27 -23.01 -4.30
CA GLY A 59 -2.04 -22.89 -3.06
C GLY A 59 -2.28 -21.46 -2.55
N ARG A 60 -1.95 -20.42 -3.33
CA ARG A 60 -2.12 -19.01 -2.91
C ARG A 60 -3.59 -18.60 -2.99
N TYR A 61 -4.07 -17.85 -2.00
CA TYR A 61 -5.37 -17.22 -2.05
C TYR A 61 -5.22 -15.78 -2.55
N TYR A 62 -5.95 -15.42 -3.61
CA TYR A 62 -5.90 -14.09 -4.23
C TYR A 62 -7.16 -13.83 -5.06
N ALA A 63 -7.37 -12.57 -5.46
CA ALA A 63 -8.38 -12.20 -6.43
C ALA A 63 -7.77 -11.75 -7.77
N ALA A 64 -8.54 -11.97 -8.84
CA ALA A 64 -8.20 -11.58 -10.21
C ALA A 64 -9.45 -11.07 -10.93
N HIS A 65 -9.28 -10.13 -11.85
CA HIS A 65 -10.39 -9.66 -12.69
C HIS A 65 -10.95 -10.81 -13.53
N THR A 66 -12.27 -10.90 -13.60
CA THR A 66 -12.96 -11.89 -14.42
C THR A 66 -12.68 -11.64 -15.90
N LYS A 67 -12.63 -12.70 -16.71
CA LYS A 67 -12.49 -12.56 -18.17
C LYS A 67 -13.78 -12.08 -18.82
N ASN A 68 -14.92 -12.60 -18.37
CA ASN A 68 -16.25 -12.34 -18.90
C ASN A 68 -17.16 -11.73 -17.81
N PRO A 69 -18.29 -11.09 -18.19
CA PRO A 69 -19.32 -10.67 -17.24
C PRO A 69 -19.79 -11.82 -16.34
N ILE A 70 -20.15 -11.47 -15.10
CA ILE A 70 -20.75 -12.38 -14.12
C ILE A 70 -22.13 -11.84 -13.78
N GLU A 71 -23.12 -12.72 -13.73
CA GLU A 71 -24.51 -12.33 -13.49
C GLU A 71 -24.64 -11.55 -12.17
N GLY A 72 -25.35 -10.42 -12.22
CA GLY A 72 -25.60 -9.55 -11.07
C GLY A 72 -24.40 -8.73 -10.59
N LEU A 73 -23.19 -8.89 -11.16
CA LEU A 73 -22.01 -8.09 -10.80
C LEU A 73 -21.64 -7.12 -11.93
N PRO A 74 -21.35 -5.84 -11.60
CA PRO A 74 -20.80 -4.89 -12.55
C PRO A 74 -19.59 -5.43 -13.32
N TYR A 75 -19.57 -5.20 -14.62
CA TYR A 75 -18.45 -5.56 -15.50
C TYR A 75 -18.20 -4.45 -16.49
N ASP A 76 -16.99 -3.90 -16.49
CA ASP A 76 -16.57 -2.82 -17.39
C ASP A 76 -15.15 -3.10 -17.88
N ILE A 77 -15.02 -3.46 -19.15
CA ILE A 77 -13.75 -3.81 -19.79
C ILE A 77 -12.79 -2.60 -19.84
N GLY A 78 -13.31 -1.38 -20.02
CA GLY A 78 -12.51 -0.17 -20.14
C GLY A 78 -11.92 0.23 -18.79
N ARG A 79 -12.74 0.22 -17.73
CA ARG A 79 -12.28 0.46 -16.35
C ARG A 79 -11.33 -0.64 -15.87
N LYS A 80 -11.62 -1.90 -16.18
CA LYS A 80 -10.74 -3.03 -15.88
C LYS A 80 -9.36 -2.88 -16.54
N SER A 81 -9.31 -2.51 -17.82
CA SER A 81 -8.06 -2.40 -18.58
C SER A 81 -7.14 -1.29 -18.04
N ASN A 82 -7.72 -0.25 -17.44
CA ASN A 82 -7.00 0.85 -16.79
C ASN A 82 -6.76 0.64 -15.29
N CYS A 83 -7.21 -0.48 -14.72
CA CYS A 83 -7.11 -0.75 -13.30
C CYS A 83 -5.66 -1.05 -12.89
N ALA A 84 -5.12 -0.38 -11.87
CA ALA A 84 -3.76 -0.64 -11.36
C ALA A 84 -3.56 -2.07 -10.81
N ASN A 85 -4.66 -2.73 -10.44
CA ASN A 85 -4.69 -4.11 -9.94
C ASN A 85 -4.94 -5.15 -11.03
N TYR A 86 -5.07 -4.76 -12.30
CA TYR A 86 -5.22 -5.69 -13.40
C TYR A 86 -3.86 -6.14 -13.95
N GLU A 87 -3.62 -7.44 -13.99
CA GLU A 87 -2.35 -8.02 -14.48
C GLU A 87 -2.07 -7.64 -15.95
N GLY A 88 -3.11 -7.43 -16.77
CA GLY A 88 -2.96 -6.94 -18.13
C GLY A 88 -2.59 -5.46 -18.25
N ASN A 89 -2.66 -4.69 -17.16
CA ASN A 89 -2.26 -3.29 -17.12
C ASN A 89 -0.75 -3.15 -16.85
N GLN A 90 0.07 -3.44 -17.86
CA GLN A 90 1.53 -3.34 -17.70
C GLN A 90 2.03 -1.89 -17.71
N ASP A 91 1.34 -0.99 -18.42
CA ASP A 91 1.88 0.34 -18.79
C ASP A 91 1.16 1.54 -18.16
N ASN A 92 0.06 1.34 -17.43
CA ASN A 92 -0.76 2.45 -16.88
C ASN A 92 -1.01 2.35 -15.37
N TRP A 93 -0.34 1.44 -14.66
CA TRP A 93 -0.46 1.36 -13.19
C TRP A 93 0.11 2.61 -12.51
N GLN A 94 1.09 3.29 -13.13
CA GLN A 94 1.76 4.51 -12.66
C GLN A 94 0.78 5.65 -12.35
N GLY A 95 -0.44 5.61 -12.91
CA GLY A 95 -1.53 6.52 -12.60
C GLY A 95 -1.81 6.65 -11.09
N ILE A 96 -1.45 5.65 -10.26
CA ILE A 96 -1.58 5.72 -8.81
C ILE A 96 -0.78 6.87 -8.15
N TYR A 97 0.34 7.28 -8.76
CA TYR A 97 1.21 8.33 -8.22
C TYR A 97 0.88 9.72 -8.74
N GLN A 98 -0.02 9.82 -9.73
CA GLN A 98 -0.42 11.11 -10.28
C GLN A 98 -1.14 11.94 -9.21
N ARG A 99 -0.61 13.13 -8.92
CA ARG A 99 -1.28 14.12 -8.06
C ARG A 99 -2.28 14.89 -8.92
N ARG A 100 -3.52 15.00 -8.45
CA ARG A 100 -4.56 15.80 -9.12
C ARG A 100 -4.99 16.93 -8.19
N GLN A 101 -4.94 18.15 -8.68
CA GLN A 101 -5.34 19.33 -7.92
C GLN A 101 -6.86 19.46 -7.88
N GLY A 102 -7.39 20.00 -6.78
CA GLY A 102 -8.81 20.33 -6.64
C GLY A 102 -9.75 19.14 -6.44
N LEU A 103 -9.23 17.93 -6.16
CA LEU A 103 -10.09 16.81 -5.75
C LEU A 103 -10.47 16.92 -4.27
N PRO A 104 -11.70 16.54 -3.88
CA PRO A 104 -12.07 16.41 -2.48
C PRO A 104 -11.33 15.23 -1.83
N GLU A 105 -11.26 15.24 -0.50
CA GLU A 105 -10.76 14.09 0.25
C GLU A 105 -11.63 12.85 0.02
N ASN A 106 -10.97 11.71 -0.18
CA ASN A 106 -11.65 10.44 -0.37
C ASN A 106 -11.97 9.79 0.99
N GLU A 107 -13.24 9.87 1.40
CA GLU A 107 -13.72 9.30 2.67
C GLU A 107 -13.56 7.78 2.77
N GLU A 108 -13.67 7.05 1.64
CA GLU A 108 -13.47 5.60 1.61
C GLU A 108 -12.01 5.27 1.91
N LEU A 109 -11.06 6.01 1.33
CA LEU A 109 -9.65 5.88 1.62
C LEU A 109 -9.34 6.20 3.09
N SER A 110 -9.88 7.28 3.64
CA SER A 110 -9.66 7.63 5.04
C SER A 110 -10.14 6.51 5.97
N ARG A 111 -11.37 6.02 5.79
CA ARG A 111 -11.93 4.91 6.57
C ARG A 111 -11.12 3.63 6.40
N PHE A 112 -10.68 3.32 5.17
CA PHE A 112 -9.83 2.16 4.92
C PHE A 112 -8.52 2.25 5.70
N ILE A 113 -7.85 3.41 5.69
CA ILE A 113 -6.60 3.62 6.43
C ILE A 113 -6.82 3.43 7.92
N ASP A 114 -7.88 4.02 8.48
CA ASP A 114 -8.14 3.96 9.92
C ASP A 114 -8.47 2.51 10.36
N ASN A 115 -9.29 1.79 9.58
CA ASN A 115 -9.65 0.40 9.87
C ASN A 115 -8.47 -0.58 9.71
N ASN A 116 -7.49 -0.27 8.86
CA ASN A 116 -6.34 -1.13 8.57
C ASN A 116 -5.03 -0.55 9.11
N LYS A 117 -5.09 0.40 10.05
CA LYS A 117 -3.95 1.24 10.44
C LYS A 117 -2.72 0.44 10.86
N SER A 118 -2.89 -0.61 11.64
CA SER A 118 -1.77 -1.45 12.09
C SER A 118 -1.14 -2.20 10.92
N ASP A 119 -1.90 -2.89 10.07
CA ASP A 119 -1.36 -3.61 8.91
C ASP A 119 -0.65 -2.66 7.93
N ILE A 120 -1.23 -1.49 7.67
CA ILE A 120 -0.61 -0.44 6.87
C ILE A 120 0.69 0.04 7.53
N ALA A 121 0.71 0.25 8.84
CA ALA A 121 1.90 0.67 9.57
C ALA A 121 3.03 -0.35 9.43
N LYS A 122 2.73 -1.65 9.55
CA LYS A 122 3.71 -2.71 9.33
C LYS A 122 4.29 -2.66 7.92
N LYS A 123 3.42 -2.61 6.90
CA LYS A 123 3.83 -2.54 5.49
C LYS A 123 4.65 -1.29 5.17
N VAL A 124 4.26 -0.12 5.68
CA VAL A 124 5.02 1.13 5.55
C VAL A 124 6.39 0.97 6.20
N GLY A 125 6.44 0.40 7.41
CA GLY A 125 7.70 0.12 8.10
C GLY A 125 8.64 -0.76 7.30
N ASP A 126 8.13 -1.87 6.76
CA ASP A 126 8.88 -2.77 5.89
C ASP A 126 9.41 -2.06 4.65
N LEU A 127 8.61 -1.17 4.03
CA LEU A 127 9.04 -0.39 2.87
C LEU A 127 10.16 0.58 3.21
N ILE A 128 10.06 1.35 4.30
CA ILE A 128 11.05 2.36 4.68
C ILE A 128 12.26 1.79 5.43
N GLY A 129 12.17 0.54 5.90
CA GLY A 129 13.24 -0.13 6.63
C GLY A 129 13.37 0.28 8.11
N PHE A 130 12.28 0.79 8.69
CA PHE A 130 12.14 1.06 10.12
C PHE A 130 10.91 0.34 10.65
N TYR A 131 10.91 -0.05 11.92
CA TYR A 131 9.73 -0.69 12.50
C TYR A 131 8.53 0.25 12.49
N GLY A 132 7.52 -0.10 11.70
CA GLY A 132 6.28 0.67 11.57
C GLY A 132 5.30 0.46 12.73
N ILE A 133 5.45 -0.63 13.48
CA ILE A 133 4.69 -0.99 14.68
C ILE A 133 5.66 -1.14 15.87
N LYS A 134 5.21 -0.76 17.07
CA LYS A 134 5.90 -1.01 18.34
C LYS A 134 5.64 -2.42 18.87
N CYS A 135 6.41 -2.89 19.85
CA CYS A 135 6.22 -4.22 20.44
C CYS A 135 4.81 -4.47 21.03
N ASN A 136 4.09 -3.41 21.43
CA ASN A 136 2.72 -3.49 21.95
C ASN A 136 1.63 -3.53 20.86
N GLY A 137 2.01 -3.59 19.57
CA GLY A 137 1.08 -3.62 18.44
C GLY A 137 0.62 -2.25 17.95
N GLU A 138 0.98 -1.17 18.62
CA GLU A 138 0.61 0.18 18.20
C GLU A 138 1.47 0.71 17.05
N PRO A 139 0.94 1.62 16.22
CA PRO A 139 1.74 2.30 15.22
C PRO A 139 2.90 3.10 15.83
N SER A 140 4.06 3.04 15.18
CA SER A 140 5.27 3.76 15.56
C SER A 140 5.16 5.27 15.32
N ALA A 141 6.04 6.05 15.96
CA ALA A 141 6.10 7.50 15.77
C ALA A 141 6.44 7.88 14.32
N ILE A 142 7.37 7.17 13.67
CA ILE A 142 7.74 7.44 12.28
C ILE A 142 6.58 7.16 11.31
N PHE A 143 5.82 6.08 11.54
CA PHE A 143 4.61 5.83 10.77
C PHE A 143 3.58 6.95 10.95
N ASN A 144 3.29 7.37 12.19
CA ASN A 144 2.33 8.44 12.42
C ASN A 144 2.76 9.76 11.76
N ARG A 145 4.06 10.09 11.78
CA ARG A 145 4.61 11.26 11.07
C ARG A 145 4.41 11.16 9.55
N LEU A 146 4.74 10.01 8.96
CA LEU A 146 4.52 9.77 7.53
C LEU A 146 3.03 9.85 7.16
N LEU A 147 2.16 9.24 7.96
CA LEU A 147 0.72 9.27 7.70
C LEU A 147 0.13 10.67 7.84
N ASN A 148 0.55 11.44 8.85
CA ASN A 148 0.10 12.82 9.03
C ASN A 148 0.58 13.68 7.86
N SER A 149 1.86 13.60 7.50
CA SER A 149 2.41 14.32 6.36
C SER A 149 1.72 13.92 5.05
N PHE A 150 1.40 12.64 4.86
CA PHE A 150 0.59 12.17 3.73
C PHE A 150 -0.78 12.87 3.69
N LYS A 151 -1.50 12.95 4.81
CA LYS A 151 -2.81 13.60 4.88
C LYS A 151 -2.71 15.11 4.62
N GLU A 152 -1.77 15.79 5.30
CA GLU A 152 -1.52 17.23 5.18
C GLU A 152 -1.14 17.64 3.75
N ASN A 153 -0.43 16.78 3.02
CA ASN A 153 -0.03 17.00 1.64
C ASN A 153 -1.07 16.54 0.60
N GLY A 154 -2.35 16.46 0.98
CA GLY A 154 -3.44 16.10 0.07
C GLY A 154 -3.39 14.64 -0.39
N GLY A 155 -2.76 13.75 0.38
CA GLY A 155 -2.67 12.32 0.07
C GLY A 155 -4.04 11.63 -0.01
N LEU A 156 -5.05 12.17 0.66
CA LEU A 156 -6.44 11.71 0.57
C LEU A 156 -7.17 12.20 -0.69
N CYS A 157 -6.65 13.22 -1.37
CA CYS A 157 -7.26 13.80 -2.56
C CYS A 157 -6.87 12.97 -3.80
N ILE A 158 -7.54 11.83 -3.95
CA ILE A 158 -7.30 10.86 -5.03
C ILE A 158 -8.53 10.69 -5.91
N SER A 159 -8.30 10.36 -7.17
CA SER A 159 -9.39 9.93 -8.06
C SER A 159 -9.90 8.56 -7.58
N PRO A 160 -11.19 8.24 -7.80
CA PRO A 160 -11.72 6.92 -7.45
C PRO A 160 -10.91 5.76 -8.04
N GLU A 161 -10.38 5.92 -9.26
CA GLU A 161 -9.59 4.92 -9.97
C GLU A 161 -8.18 4.73 -9.36
N GLN A 162 -7.74 5.62 -8.47
CA GLN A 162 -6.48 5.50 -7.74
C GLN A 162 -6.63 4.76 -6.41
N PHE A 163 -7.86 4.42 -5.99
CA PHE A 163 -8.09 3.67 -4.77
C PHE A 163 -7.71 2.19 -4.98
N ALA A 164 -6.43 1.89 -4.79
CA ALA A 164 -5.86 0.55 -4.89
C ALA A 164 -5.27 0.16 -3.52
N PRO A 165 -6.01 -0.60 -2.70
CA PRO A 165 -5.61 -0.94 -1.33
C PRO A 165 -4.18 -1.46 -1.18
N GLU A 166 -3.71 -2.28 -2.12
CA GLU A 166 -2.35 -2.81 -2.12
C GLU A 166 -1.26 -1.72 -2.20
N TYR A 167 -1.55 -0.62 -2.91
CA TYR A 167 -0.62 0.47 -3.16
C TYR A 167 -0.65 1.56 -2.09
N ILE A 168 -1.64 1.57 -1.18
CA ILE A 168 -1.76 2.60 -0.14
C ILE A 168 -0.48 2.79 0.68
N PRO A 169 0.23 1.74 1.16
CA PRO A 169 1.51 1.92 1.86
C PRO A 169 2.56 2.65 1.01
N ARG A 170 2.60 2.41 -0.30
CA ARG A 170 3.53 3.07 -1.23
C ARG A 170 3.13 4.52 -1.48
N MET A 171 1.83 4.80 -1.60
CA MET A 171 1.31 6.16 -1.73
C MET A 171 1.60 6.99 -0.48
N ILE A 172 1.47 6.40 0.72
CA ILE A 172 1.80 7.08 1.98
C ILE A 172 3.25 7.55 1.98
N ILE A 173 4.19 6.67 1.66
CA ILE A 173 5.61 7.03 1.72
C ILE A 173 6.02 8.00 0.60
N GLU A 174 5.45 7.87 -0.60
CA GLU A 174 5.81 8.74 -1.74
C GLU A 174 5.26 10.15 -1.59
N ARG A 175 4.05 10.31 -1.06
CA ARG A 175 3.41 11.64 -0.95
C ARG A 175 3.72 12.36 0.36
N ALA A 176 4.28 11.68 1.34
CA ALA A 176 4.77 12.34 2.54
C ALA A 176 5.99 13.22 2.21
N GLU A 177 6.02 14.41 2.80
CA GLU A 177 7.21 15.24 2.84
C GLU A 177 8.29 14.61 3.74
N PRO A 178 9.56 15.09 3.67
CA PRO A 178 10.62 14.60 4.54
C PRO A 178 10.25 14.70 6.02
N VAL A 179 10.23 13.57 6.73
CA VAL A 179 9.85 13.50 8.16
C VAL A 179 11.03 13.23 9.08
N ILE A 180 11.02 13.82 10.27
CA ILE A 180 12.02 13.51 11.30
C ILE A 180 11.90 12.03 11.71
N CYS A 181 13.04 11.31 11.69
CA CYS A 181 13.10 9.89 12.02
C CYS A 181 13.80 9.60 13.36
N TRP A 182 14.11 10.63 14.15
CA TRP A 182 14.67 10.48 15.50
C TRP A 182 13.80 9.58 16.40
N GLY A 183 14.46 8.69 17.14
CA GLY A 183 13.87 7.71 18.05
C GLY A 183 13.33 6.45 17.38
N SER A 184 13.37 6.38 16.05
CA SER A 184 12.86 5.24 15.27
C SER A 184 13.80 4.04 15.38
N ILE A 185 13.27 2.83 15.27
CA ILE A 185 14.07 1.61 15.34
C ILE A 185 14.30 1.12 13.90
N PRO A 186 15.53 1.17 13.36
CA PRO A 186 15.83 0.64 12.03
C PRO A 186 15.80 -0.90 12.02
N HIS A 187 15.49 -1.48 10.86
CA HIS A 187 15.77 -2.90 10.61
C HIS A 187 17.28 -3.15 10.53
N GLU A 188 17.71 -4.38 10.74
CA GLU A 188 19.15 -4.71 10.85
C GLU A 188 19.98 -4.26 9.63
N GLU A 189 19.49 -4.50 8.41
CA GLU A 189 20.17 -4.05 7.19
C GLU A 189 20.38 -2.53 7.17
N ILE A 190 19.35 -1.78 7.58
CA ILE A 190 19.34 -0.32 7.59
C ILE A 190 20.23 0.21 8.71
N ARG A 191 20.20 -0.43 9.89
CA ARG A 191 21.11 -0.16 11.00
C ARG A 191 22.56 -0.29 10.54
N ASN A 192 22.90 -1.38 9.85
CA ASN A 192 24.26 -1.62 9.38
C ASN A 192 24.71 -0.55 8.37
N ARG A 193 23.83 -0.13 7.45
CA ARG A 193 24.11 0.98 6.52
C ARG A 193 24.33 2.31 7.24
N ILE A 194 23.54 2.62 8.26
CA ILE A 194 23.70 3.83 9.08
C ILE A 194 25.05 3.80 9.81
N LEU A 195 25.41 2.66 10.43
CA LEU A 195 26.66 2.50 11.18
C LEU A 195 27.92 2.60 10.31
N GLN A 196 27.82 2.31 9.01
CA GLN A 196 28.92 2.44 8.06
C GLN A 196 29.12 3.88 7.56
N HIS A 197 28.17 4.78 7.81
CA HIS A 197 28.27 6.16 7.33
C HIS A 197 29.01 7.04 8.35
N PRO A 198 30.13 7.71 7.99
CA PRO A 198 31.00 8.41 8.95
C PRO A 198 30.29 9.44 9.84
N LEU A 199 29.27 10.12 9.32
CA LEU A 199 28.52 11.15 10.07
C LEU A 199 27.38 10.58 10.92
N LEU A 200 26.99 9.32 10.70
CA LEU A 200 25.85 8.71 11.39
C LEU A 200 26.24 7.48 12.21
N GLN A 201 27.52 7.08 12.21
CA GLN A 201 28.00 5.87 12.89
C GLN A 201 27.67 5.84 14.39
N ASP A 202 27.66 7.00 15.05
CA ASP A 202 27.36 7.15 16.49
C ASP A 202 25.88 7.46 16.77
N SER A 203 25.02 7.37 15.74
CA SER A 203 23.60 7.73 15.83
C SER A 203 22.69 6.60 16.31
N ILE A 204 23.24 5.46 16.76
CA ILE A 204 22.46 4.34 17.29
C ILE A 204 22.68 4.23 18.79
N ASP A 205 21.65 4.57 19.57
CA ASP A 205 21.62 4.41 21.02
C ASP A 205 20.72 3.20 21.37
N GLY A 206 21.36 2.12 21.81
CA GLY A 206 20.74 0.81 21.97
C GLY A 206 20.20 0.29 20.63
N ARG A 207 18.88 0.39 20.45
CA ARG A 207 18.17 0.00 19.20
C ARG A 207 17.58 1.18 18.44
N GLN A 208 17.67 2.40 18.97
CA GLN A 208 17.02 3.58 18.41
C GLN A 208 18.00 4.41 17.59
N PHE A 209 17.53 4.94 16.47
CA PHE A 209 18.22 5.95 15.68
C PHE A 209 18.03 7.33 16.31
N LYS A 210 19.08 7.85 16.95
CA LYS A 210 19.15 9.14 17.63
C LYS A 210 20.35 9.93 17.09
N PRO A 211 20.29 10.43 15.85
CA PRO A 211 21.36 11.24 15.31
C PRO A 211 21.48 12.56 16.07
N ASN A 212 22.71 13.03 16.24
CA ASN A 212 23.03 14.35 16.80
C ASN A 212 22.81 15.48 15.78
N ILE A 213 22.61 15.12 14.52
CA ILE A 213 22.33 16.02 13.39
C ILE A 213 20.87 15.81 12.99
N GLU A 214 20.14 16.87 12.69
CA GLU A 214 18.76 16.75 12.21
C GLU A 214 18.74 15.87 10.95
N THR A 215 18.04 14.74 11.04
CA THR A 215 17.97 13.76 9.97
C THR A 215 16.51 13.44 9.64
N ARG A 216 16.16 13.57 8.37
CA ARG A 216 14.82 13.32 7.86
C ARG A 216 14.79 12.13 6.92
N LEU A 217 13.75 11.32 7.01
CA LEU A 217 13.46 10.26 6.06
C LEU A 217 12.67 10.86 4.89
N VAL A 218 13.09 10.56 3.66
CA VAL A 218 12.34 10.90 2.45
C VAL A 218 12.24 9.66 1.55
N CYS A 219 11.14 9.55 0.81
CA CYS A 219 10.95 8.50 -0.19
C CYS A 219 10.63 9.14 -1.54
N VAL A 220 11.44 8.88 -2.56
CA VAL A 220 11.35 9.58 -3.85
C VAL A 220 11.25 8.56 -4.98
N LEU A 221 10.37 8.81 -5.96
CA LEU A 221 10.35 8.01 -7.18
C LEU A 221 11.64 8.23 -7.97
N ASN A 222 12.23 7.15 -8.49
CA ASN A 222 13.45 7.26 -9.30
C ASN A 222 13.22 7.98 -10.65
N ASN A 223 11.99 8.00 -11.15
CA ASN A 223 11.57 8.71 -12.35
C ASN A 223 10.12 9.17 -12.18
N GLY A 224 9.84 10.45 -12.41
CA GLY A 224 8.50 11.02 -12.23
C GLY A 224 7.47 10.59 -13.29
N ASN A 225 7.92 10.21 -14.50
CA ASN A 225 7.05 9.84 -15.61
C ASN A 225 6.85 8.32 -15.71
N ALA A 226 7.91 7.56 -15.46
CA ALA A 226 7.91 6.10 -15.55
C ALA A 226 8.60 5.49 -14.32
N PRO A 227 8.01 5.62 -13.11
CA PRO A 227 8.60 5.11 -11.89
C PRO A 227 8.76 3.59 -11.96
N THR A 228 9.97 3.10 -11.70
CA THR A 228 10.22 1.67 -11.49
C THR A 228 10.54 1.38 -10.03
N GLN A 229 11.07 2.35 -9.31
CA GLN A 229 11.51 2.22 -7.92
C GLN A 229 11.16 3.45 -7.08
N ILE A 230 10.94 3.22 -5.79
CA ILE A 230 10.93 4.24 -4.75
C ILE A 230 12.27 4.14 -4.00
N GLN A 231 13.00 5.23 -3.94
CA GLN A 231 14.28 5.36 -3.26
C GLN A 231 14.03 5.89 -1.85
N ILE A 232 14.48 5.12 -0.85
CA ILE A 232 14.33 5.48 0.56
C ILE A 232 15.66 6.06 1.04
N ARG A 233 15.63 7.32 1.50
CA ARG A 233 16.83 8.08 1.84
C ARG A 233 16.72 8.75 3.19
N LEU A 234 17.86 8.94 3.85
CA LEU A 234 18.03 9.93 4.90
C LEU A 234 18.60 11.21 4.30
N LEU A 235 18.04 12.35 4.67
CA LEU A 235 18.54 13.69 4.38
C LEU A 235 19.03 14.30 5.68
N PHE A 236 20.25 14.85 5.68
CA PHE A 236 20.85 15.52 6.83
C PHE A 236 21.91 16.50 6.31
N GLU A 237 21.90 17.73 6.84
CA GLU A 237 22.69 18.84 6.27
C GLU A 237 22.45 18.95 4.75
N ASP A 238 23.52 19.01 3.95
CA ASP A 238 23.49 18.99 2.49
C ASP A 238 23.83 17.60 1.91
N ARG A 239 23.60 16.53 2.69
CA ARG A 239 23.96 15.15 2.35
C ARG A 239 22.76 14.22 2.33
N GLU A 240 22.94 13.12 1.62
CA GLU A 240 21.97 12.03 1.60
C GLU A 240 22.63 10.67 1.82
N LEU A 241 21.90 9.78 2.48
CA LEU A 241 22.24 8.36 2.58
C LEU A 241 21.10 7.52 1.98
N ASN A 242 21.41 6.81 0.89
CA ASN A 242 20.49 5.83 0.31
C ASN A 242 20.39 4.59 1.21
N LEU A 243 19.22 4.39 1.81
CA LEU A 243 18.97 3.28 2.72
C LEU A 243 18.59 2.01 1.96
N LYS A 244 17.63 2.11 1.03
CA LYS A 244 17.15 0.97 0.23
C LYS A 244 16.33 1.44 -0.97
N GLN A 245 16.09 0.52 -1.89
CA GLN A 245 15.19 0.69 -3.03
C GLN A 245 14.05 -0.32 -2.91
N VAL A 246 12.84 0.09 -3.26
CA VAL A 246 11.68 -0.81 -3.36
C VAL A 246 11.01 -0.65 -4.72
N ASN A 247 10.49 -1.74 -5.27
CA ASN A 247 9.73 -1.67 -6.52
C ASN A 247 8.51 -0.77 -6.33
N ALA A 248 8.31 0.16 -7.25
CA ALA A 248 7.16 1.03 -7.25
C ALA A 248 5.88 0.23 -7.62
N LYS A 249 5.99 -0.75 -8.52
CA LYS A 249 4.94 -1.75 -8.81
C LYS A 249 4.90 -2.86 -7.75
N ILE A 250 3.72 -3.45 -7.53
CA ILE A 250 3.47 -4.63 -6.66
C ILE A 250 3.39 -5.90 -7.49
#